data_AF-A0A3D3NS89-F1
#
_entry.id   AF-A0A3D3NS89-F1
#
_cell.length_a   1.000
_cell.length_b   1.000
_cell.length_c   1.000
_cell.angle_alpha   90.00
_cell.angle_beta   90.00
_cell.angle_gamma   90.00
#
_symmetry.space_group_name_H-M   'P 1'
#
loop_
_entity.id
_entity.type
_entity.pdbx_description
1 polymer ?
#
loop_
_entity_poly.entity_id
_entity_poly.type
_entity_poly.pdbx_seq_one_letter_code
_entity_poly.pdbx_strand_id
1 'polypeptide(L)'
;MRQTVLLDTGPLISFLAAGLGHHEWVVEQWKRLKPPMLTCEAVLTEAAFLLKREGVDTDSLFALLERGVIRVALEIEDQAADLRTLMRRYRNRPMSLADACL
;
A
#
# COMPACT_ATOMS: atom_id res chain seq x y z
N MET A 1 -14.98 1.26 18.83
CA MET A 1 -15.02 1.45 17.36
C MET A 1 -13.87 0.65 16.75
N ARG A 2 -14.08 -0.05 15.63
CA ARG A 2 -13.01 -0.76 14.93
C ARG A 2 -12.25 0.27 14.09
N GLN A 3 -10.94 0.41 14.30
CA GLN A 3 -10.10 1.30 13.51
C GLN A 3 -9.95 0.73 12.11
N THR A 4 -10.23 1.53 11.08
CA THR A 4 -9.90 1.22 9.69
C THR A 4 -8.52 1.81 9.40
N VAL A 5 -7.64 1.01 8.82
CA VAL A 5 -6.29 1.43 8.43
C VAL A 5 -6.18 1.34 6.92
N LEU A 6 -5.79 2.44 6.29
CA LEU A 6 -5.35 2.44 4.90
C LEU A 6 -3.84 2.20 4.87
N LEU A 7 -3.41 1.21 4.10
CA LEU A 7 -2.01 0.81 3.95
C LEU A 7 -1.47 1.26 2.61
N ASP A 8 -0.45 2.10 2.69
CA ASP A 8 0.31 2.65 1.57
C ASP A 8 1.54 1.79 1.22
N THR A 9 2.14 2.05 0.05
CA THR A 9 3.30 1.34 -0.50
C THR A 9 4.49 1.36 0.46
N GLY A 10 4.83 2.54 1.01
CA GLY A 10 6.02 2.72 1.84
C GLY A 10 6.06 1.79 3.07
N PRO A 11 5.07 1.86 3.98
CA PRO A 11 5.00 0.95 5.12
C PRO A 11 4.87 -0.53 4.72
N LEU A 12 4.24 -0.84 3.59
CA LEU A 12 4.14 -2.22 3.11
C LEU A 12 5.51 -2.77 2.70
N ILE A 13 6.28 -2.06 1.88
CA ILE A 13 7.60 -2.53 1.45
C ILE A 13 8.60 -2.51 2.61
N SER A 14 8.57 -1.50 3.49
CA SER A 14 9.43 -1.45 4.67
C SER A 14 9.12 -2.58 5.66
N PHE A 15 7.89 -3.09 5.69
CA PHE A 15 7.57 -4.28 6.47
C PHE A 15 8.15 -5.56 5.85
N LEU A 16 8.01 -5.72 4.53
CA LEU A 16 8.41 -6.94 3.80
C LEU A 16 9.91 -7.05 3.54
N ALA A 17 10.61 -5.92 3.43
CA ALA A 17 12.03 -5.84 3.12
C ALA A 17 12.83 -5.26 4.29
N ALA A 18 13.42 -6.13 5.11
CA ALA A 18 14.14 -5.73 6.33
C ALA A 18 15.35 -4.81 6.10
N GLY A 19 15.90 -4.78 4.88
CA GLY A 19 17.01 -3.89 4.51
C GLY A 19 16.58 -2.46 4.17
N LEU A 20 15.28 -2.17 4.10
CA LEU A 20 14.77 -0.84 3.81
C LEU A 20 14.71 0.04 5.05
N GLY A 21 14.81 1.35 4.82
CA GLY A 21 14.61 2.34 5.86
C GLY A 21 13.29 2.12 6.61
N HIS A 22 13.31 2.37 7.91
CA HIS A 22 12.15 2.31 8.81
C HIS A 22 11.57 0.91 9.09
N HIS A 23 12.21 -0.20 8.68
CA HIS A 23 11.70 -1.56 8.95
C HIS A 23 11.30 -1.78 10.41
N GLU A 24 12.21 -1.50 11.35
CA GLU A 24 11.94 -1.69 12.79
C GLU A 24 10.75 -0.86 13.27
N TRP A 25 10.68 0.41 12.85
CA TRP A 25 9.58 1.30 13.21
C TRP A 25 8.24 0.80 12.66
N VAL A 26 8.24 0.32 11.41
CA VAL A 26 7.05 -0.25 10.76
C VAL A 26 6.61 -1.52 11.47
N VAL A 27 7.53 -2.44 11.80
CA VAL A 27 7.21 -3.66 12.57
C VAL A 27 6.53 -3.32 13.89
N GLU A 28 7.01 -2.30 14.61
CA GLU A 28 6.39 -1.82 15.85
C GLU A 28 4.99 -1.21 15.64
N GLN A 29 4.76 -0.56 14.50
CA GLN A 29 3.40 -0.09 14.15
C GLN A 29 2.50 -1.28 13.86
N TRP A 30 2.93 -2.23 13.03
CA TRP A 30 2.14 -3.39 12.61
C TRP A 30 1.69 -4.26 13.78
N LYS A 31 2.51 -4.40 14.84
CA LYS A 31 2.12 -5.08 16.09
C LYS A 31 0.88 -4.50 16.78
N ARG A 32 0.56 -3.22 16.51
CA ARG A 32 -0.57 -2.49 17.12
C ARG A 32 -1.81 -2.49 16.24
N LEU A 33 -1.67 -2.82 14.95
CA LEU A 33 -2.75 -2.78 13.98
C LEU A 33 -3.54 -4.08 13.97
N LYS A 34 -4.85 -3.98 13.69
CA LYS A 34 -5.73 -5.14 13.58
C LYS A 34 -6.08 -5.39 12.12
N PRO A 35 -5.81 -6.59 11.58
CA PRO A 35 -6.25 -6.95 10.23
C PRO A 35 -7.77 -6.89 10.02
N PRO A 36 -8.22 -6.74 8.75
CA PRO A 36 -7.40 -6.42 7.59
C PRO A 36 -7.03 -4.94 7.54
N MET A 37 -5.81 -4.63 7.10
CA MET A 37 -5.48 -3.30 6.61
C MET A 37 -5.97 -3.19 5.16
N LEU A 38 -6.54 -2.04 4.79
CA LEU A 38 -7.15 -1.83 3.49
C LEU A 38 -6.16 -1.16 2.53
N THR A 39 -6.16 -1.54 1.27
CA THR A 39 -5.29 -0.97 0.22
C THR A 39 -6.00 -1.00 -1.14
N CYS A 40 -5.27 -0.71 -2.22
CA CYS A 40 -5.76 -0.76 -3.61
C CYS A 40 -4.75 -1.43 -4.55
N GLU A 41 -5.18 -1.80 -5.76
CA GLU A 41 -4.34 -2.45 -6.77
C GLU A 41 -3.16 -1.58 -7.21
N ALA A 42 -3.32 -0.26 -7.23
CA ALA A 42 -2.23 0.66 -7.57
C ALA A 42 -1.09 0.60 -6.55
N VAL A 43 -1.40 0.55 -5.25
CA VAL A 43 -0.42 0.36 -4.16
C VAL A 43 0.24 -1.02 -4.27
N LEU A 44 -0.53 -2.08 -4.52
CA LEU A 44 0.03 -3.43 -4.70
C LEU A 44 0.98 -3.50 -5.91
N THR A 45 0.64 -2.83 -7.00
CA THR A 45 1.46 -2.75 -8.22
C THR A 45 2.78 -2.06 -7.94
N GLU A 46 2.74 -0.91 -7.27
CA GLU A 46 3.95 -0.16 -6.91
C GLU A 46 4.81 -0.96 -5.91
N ALA A 47 4.20 -1.58 -4.90
CA ALA A 47 4.91 -2.41 -3.93
C ALA A 47 5.62 -3.58 -4.60
N ALA A 48 4.95 -4.31 -5.50
CA ALA A 48 5.56 -5.43 -6.23
C ALA A 48 6.74 -4.96 -7.10
N PHE A 49 6.61 -3.82 -7.78
CA PHE A 49 7.69 -3.22 -8.56
C PHE A 49 8.90 -2.85 -7.70
N LEU A 50 8.66 -2.20 -6.55
CA LEU A 50 9.72 -1.78 -5.65
C LEU A 50 10.41 -2.96 -4.97
N LEU A 51 9.66 -3.96 -4.48
CA LEU A 51 10.26 -5.17 -3.90
C LEU A 51 11.21 -5.84 -4.89
N LYS A 52 10.77 -6.02 -6.15
CA LYS A 52 11.62 -6.59 -7.20
C LYS A 52 12.86 -5.74 -7.47
N ARG A 53 12.74 -4.41 -7.47
CA ARG A 53 13.87 -3.48 -7.67
C ARG A 53 14.91 -3.61 -6.56
N GLU A 54 14.46 -3.85 -5.33
CA GLU A 54 15.32 -4.05 -4.15
C GLU A 54 15.81 -5.51 -4.00
N GLY A 55 15.51 -6.38 -4.97
CA GLY A 55 15.93 -7.80 -4.96
C GLY A 55 15.16 -8.66 -3.97
N VAL A 56 13.99 -8.22 -3.52
CA VAL A 56 13.12 -8.94 -2.59
C VAL A 56 12.02 -9.67 -3.34
N ASP A 57 11.77 -10.92 -2.94
CA ASP A 57 10.72 -11.75 -3.53
C ASP A 57 9.32 -11.20 -3.21
N THR A 58 8.47 -11.15 -4.23
CA THR A 58 7.07 -10.72 -4.13
C THR A 58 6.16 -11.77 -3.49
N ASP A 59 6.60 -13.02 -3.32
CA ASP A 59 5.78 -14.09 -2.70
C ASP A 59 5.18 -13.67 -1.34
N SER A 60 5.99 -12.99 -0.52
CA SER A 60 5.58 -12.46 0.78
C SER A 60 4.42 -11.46 0.71
N LEU A 61 4.30 -10.69 -0.38
CA LEU A 61 3.17 -9.78 -0.63
C LEU A 61 1.88 -10.57 -0.85
N PHE A 62 1.93 -11.63 -1.66
CA PHE A 62 0.79 -12.51 -1.91
C PHE A 62 0.41 -13.30 -0.65
N ALA A 63 1.38 -13.75 0.15
CA ALA A 63 1.11 -14.38 1.43
C ALA A 63 0.32 -13.47 2.39
N LEU A 64 0.52 -12.15 2.37
CA LEU A 64 -0.28 -11.20 3.17
C LEU A 64 -1.73 -11.10 2.67
N LEU A 65 -1.95 -11.13 1.35
CA LEU A 65 -3.28 -11.12 0.74
C LEU A 65 -4.05 -12.40 1.06
N GLU A 66 -3.43 -13.56 0.84
CA GLU A 66 -4.04 -14.88 1.08
C GLU A 66 -4.42 -15.09 2.54
N ARG A 67 -3.59 -14.59 3.48
CA ARG A 67 -3.87 -14.65 4.92
C ARG A 67 -4.87 -13.59 5.39
N GLY A 68 -5.33 -12.70 4.50
CA GLY A 68 -6.25 -11.61 4.84
C GLY A 68 -5.67 -10.55 5.76
N VAL A 69 -4.33 -10.43 5.83
CA VAL A 69 -3.65 -9.37 6.61
C VAL A 69 -3.87 -8.02 5.94
N ILE A 70 -3.79 -8.00 4.60
CA ILE A 70 -4.13 -6.86 3.76
C ILE A 70 -5.29 -7.23 2.83
N ARG A 71 -6.13 -6.26 2.49
CA ARG A 71 -7.29 -6.45 1.61
C ARG A 71 -7.44 -5.27 0.66
N VAL A 72 -7.65 -5.55 -0.62
CA VAL A 72 -8.09 -4.54 -1.59
C VAL A 72 -9.52 -4.11 -1.27
N ALA A 73 -9.73 -2.81 -1.06
CA ALA A 73 -11.03 -2.26 -0.67
C ALA A 73 -11.39 -0.96 -1.38
N LEU A 74 -10.60 -0.54 -2.36
CA LEU A 74 -10.93 0.53 -3.29
C LEU A 74 -10.85 -0.02 -4.70
N GLU A 75 -11.92 0.15 -5.46
CA GLU A 75 -12.00 -0.20 -6.88
C GLU A 75 -11.87 1.09 -7.71
N ILE A 76 -10.96 1.11 -8.67
CA ILE A 76 -10.63 2.31 -9.44
C ILE A 76 -11.81 2.73 -10.31
N GLU A 77 -12.51 1.76 -10.89
CA GLU A 77 -13.67 1.94 -11.75
C GLU A 77 -14.76 2.75 -11.04
N ASP A 78 -15.02 2.43 -9.77
CA ASP A 78 -16.00 3.12 -8.93
C ASP A 78 -15.56 4.55 -8.55
N GLN A 79 -14.26 4.80 -8.49
CA GLN A 79 -13.69 6.08 -8.01
C GLN A 79 -13.12 6.96 -9.13
N ALA A 80 -13.31 6.61 -10.40
CA ALA A 80 -12.63 7.24 -11.53
C ALA A 80 -12.79 8.76 -11.62
N ALA A 81 -13.95 9.30 -11.25
CA ALA A 81 -14.22 10.75 -11.26
C ALA A 81 -13.44 11.51 -10.18
N ASP A 82 -13.38 10.95 -8.98
CA ASP A 82 -12.68 11.54 -7.84
C ASP A 82 -11.17 11.44 -8.01
N LEU A 83 -10.68 10.27 -8.46
CA LEU A 83 -9.28 10.06 -8.83
C LEU A 83 -8.83 11.06 -9.92
N ARG A 84 -9.65 11.25 -10.97
CA ARG A 84 -9.36 12.25 -12.01
C ARG A 84 -9.27 13.66 -11.43
N THR A 85 -10.13 13.99 -10.47
CA THR A 85 -10.14 15.31 -9.83
C THR A 85 -8.87 15.54 -9.01
N LEU A 86 -8.46 14.55 -8.21
CA LEU A 86 -7.20 14.60 -7.45
C LEU A 86 -5.98 14.74 -8.37
N MET A 87 -5.89 13.88 -9.38
CA MET A 87 -4.78 13.89 -10.34
C MET A 87 -4.67 15.24 -11.08
N ARG A 88 -5.80 15.86 -11.45
CA ARG A 88 -5.80 17.21 -12.04
C ARG A 88 -5.36 18.27 -11.07
N ARG A 89 -5.86 18.23 -9.83
CA ARG A 89 -5.54 19.21 -8.78
C ARG A 89 -4.05 19.19 -8.46
N TYR A 90 -3.44 18.01 -8.39
CA TYR A 90 -2.05 17.83 -8.01
C TYR A 90 -1.10 17.60 -9.19
N ARG A 91 -1.51 17.92 -10.42
CA ARG A 91 -0.70 17.72 -11.65
C ARG A 91 0.69 18.37 -11.66
N ASN A 92 0.92 19.37 -10.80
CA ASN A 92 2.21 20.04 -10.65
C ASN A 92 3.12 19.35 -9.60
N ARG A 93 2.66 18.24 -9.02
CA ARG A 93 3.41 17.36 -8.12
C ARG A 93 3.47 15.97 -8.74
N PRO A 94 4.52 15.19 -8.44
CA PRO A 94 4.64 13.81 -8.92
C PRO A 94 3.74 12.88 -8.11
N MET A 95 2.43 13.13 -8.10
CA MET A 95 1.44 12.25 -7.47
C MET A 95 1.27 10.99 -8.32
N SER A 96 1.50 9.83 -7.73
CA SER A 96 1.22 8.55 -8.36
C SER A 96 -0.28 8.22 -8.30
N LEU A 97 -0.70 7.18 -9.02
CA LEU A 97 -2.05 6.65 -8.88
C LEU A 97 -2.27 6.00 -7.50
N ALA A 98 -1.23 5.42 -6.90
CA ALA A 98 -1.29 4.87 -5.54
C ALA A 98 -1.60 5.99 -4.52
N ASP A 99 -0.90 7.12 -4.62
CA ASP A 99 -1.15 8.30 -3.78
C ASP A 99 -2.57 8.85 -3.98
N ALA A 100 -3.08 8.85 -5.20
CA ALA A 100 -4.43 9.34 -5.48
C ALA A 100 -5.53 8.43 -4.90
N CYS A 101 -5.23 7.15 -4.68
CA CYS A 101 -6.16 6.18 -4.10
C CYS A 101 -6.22 6.21 -2.57
N LEU A 102 -5.36 6.94 -1.87
CA LEU A 102 -5.26 6.93 -0.39
C LEU A 102 -5.45 8.30 0.28
#